data_AF-A0A520AHS7-F1
#
_entry.id   AF-A0A520AHS7-F1
#
_cell.length_a   1.000
_cell.length_b   1.000
_cell.length_c   1.000
_cell.angle_alpha   90.00
_cell.angle_beta   90.00
_cell.angle_gamma   90.00
#
_symmetry.space_group_name_H-M   'P 1'
#
loop_
_entity.id
_entity.type
_entity.pdbx_description
1 polymer ?
#
loop_
_entity_poly.entity_id
_entity_poly.type
_entity_poly.pdbx_seq_one_letter_code
_entity_poly.pdbx_strand_id
1 'polypeptide(L)'
;MQAARPLDAYLVKGTVSWNLWLVVPSILTSLPISGLAMVAVGHRDRRIRQAGAPLLLFSIGLLHFCGMAAMSLHYDPAATFPAYAVSPQAITPVVAGVSLGLIVLAIVGWRFDLAAKVRLRQDRRRLRELADVALEGLLICSNDEIVTANNSVERLSQYASGTLVGSSVSRLLPGLDVASLPEREERESELITAAGTTVPVRV
;
A
#
# COMPACT_ATOMS: atom_id res chain seq x y z
N MET A 1 11.28 -32.28 -55.76
CA MET A 1 11.10 -32.49 -54.31
C MET A 1 11.74 -31.33 -53.58
N GLN A 2 10.90 -30.46 -53.01
CA GLN A 2 11.27 -29.20 -52.37
C GLN A 2 11.54 -29.50 -50.89
N ALA A 3 12.82 -29.56 -50.51
CA ALA A 3 13.21 -29.75 -49.12
C ALA A 3 12.75 -28.54 -48.30
N ALA A 4 11.99 -28.80 -47.24
CA ALA A 4 11.50 -27.79 -46.31
C ALA A 4 12.70 -27.02 -45.73
N ARG A 5 12.76 -25.72 -46.01
CA ARG A 5 13.73 -24.81 -45.37
C ARG A 5 13.30 -24.65 -43.90
N PRO A 6 14.18 -24.90 -42.91
CA PRO A 6 13.87 -24.50 -41.55
C PRO A 6 13.64 -22.99 -41.53
N LEU A 7 12.48 -22.57 -41.01
CA LEU A 7 12.17 -21.18 -40.72
C LEU A 7 12.97 -20.78 -39.48
N ASP A 8 14.26 -20.58 -39.65
CA ASP A 8 15.12 -20.08 -38.58
C ASP A 8 14.85 -18.58 -38.40
N ALA A 9 14.03 -18.27 -37.37
CA ALA A 9 13.59 -16.91 -37.06
C ALA A 9 14.71 -16.00 -36.49
N TYR A 10 15.90 -16.56 -36.24
CA TYR A 10 17.00 -15.84 -35.63
C TYR A 10 18.35 -16.37 -36.13
N LEU A 11 19.03 -15.57 -36.96
CA LEU A 11 20.35 -15.89 -37.51
C LEU A 11 21.42 -15.09 -36.78
N VAL A 12 22.19 -15.79 -35.95
CA VAL A 12 23.39 -15.26 -35.30
C VAL A 12 24.61 -15.90 -35.96
N LYS A 13 25.72 -15.16 -36.02
CA LYS A 13 27.05 -15.73 -36.33
C LYS A 13 27.47 -16.69 -35.21
N GLY A 14 26.95 -17.91 -35.26
CA GLY A 14 27.29 -18.93 -34.28
C GLY A 14 26.16 -19.88 -33.93
N THR A 15 26.55 -20.99 -33.32
CA THR A 15 25.61 -21.89 -32.65
C THR A 15 25.43 -21.41 -31.21
N VAL A 16 24.18 -21.15 -30.84
CA VAL A 16 23.83 -20.94 -29.43
C VAL A 16 23.81 -22.30 -28.74
N SER A 17 24.62 -22.47 -27.70
CA SER A 17 24.54 -23.66 -26.85
C SER A 17 24.22 -23.26 -25.42
N TRP A 18 23.32 -24.03 -24.80
CA TRP A 18 22.82 -23.78 -23.45
C TRP A 18 23.39 -24.82 -22.50
N ASN A 19 23.99 -24.35 -21.41
CA ASN A 19 24.40 -25.24 -20.34
C ASN A 19 23.20 -25.61 -19.46
N LEU A 20 22.62 -26.78 -19.73
CA LEU A 20 21.47 -27.30 -18.98
C LEU A 20 21.73 -27.41 -17.46
N TRP A 21 22.98 -27.57 -17.05
CA TRP A 21 23.36 -27.58 -15.62
C TRP A 21 23.14 -26.24 -14.92
N LEU A 22 23.10 -25.11 -15.64
CA LEU A 22 22.68 -23.83 -15.08
C LEU A 22 21.18 -23.57 -15.31
N VAL A 23 20.65 -23.94 -16.47
CA VAL A 23 19.25 -23.66 -16.83
C VAL A 23 18.29 -24.37 -15.87
N VAL A 24 18.47 -25.68 -15.65
CA VAL A 24 17.52 -26.46 -14.85
C VAL A 24 17.49 -25.98 -13.39
N PRO A 25 18.63 -25.82 -12.68
CA PRO A 25 18.61 -25.33 -11.30
C PRO A 25 18.12 -23.89 -11.18
N SER A 26 18.43 -23.01 -12.13
CA SER A 26 17.97 -21.61 -12.07
C SER A 26 16.44 -21.50 -12.19
N ILE A 27 15.82 -22.30 -13.06
CA ILE A 27 14.35 -22.39 -13.15
C ILE A 27 13.77 -23.01 -11.88
N LEU A 28 14.31 -24.14 -11.43
CA LEU A 28 13.82 -24.86 -10.24
C LEU A 28 13.95 -24.05 -8.95
N THR A 29 14.92 -23.13 -8.85
CA THR A 29 15.09 -22.26 -7.67
C THR A 29 14.30 -20.97 -7.78
N SER A 30 14.29 -20.32 -8.96
CA SER A 30 13.57 -19.06 -9.16
C SER A 30 12.05 -19.21 -9.06
N LEU A 31 11.46 -20.27 -9.62
CA LEU A 31 10.00 -20.47 -9.59
C LEU A 31 9.43 -20.53 -8.16
N PRO A 32 9.96 -21.35 -7.22
CA PRO A 32 9.52 -21.34 -5.83
C PRO A 32 9.70 -19.99 -5.14
N ILE A 33 10.82 -19.29 -5.38
CA ILE A 33 11.09 -17.98 -4.78
C ILE A 33 10.04 -16.96 -5.25
N SER A 34 9.71 -16.95 -6.55
CA SER A 34 8.64 -16.12 -7.11
C SER A 34 7.27 -16.46 -6.51
N GLY A 35 6.97 -17.76 -6.33
CA GLY A 35 5.76 -18.21 -5.65
C GLY A 35 5.66 -17.72 -4.21
N LEU A 36 6.75 -17.88 -3.44
CA LEU A 36 6.86 -17.37 -2.06
C LEU A 36 6.69 -15.84 -2.02
N ALA A 37 7.23 -15.13 -3.01
CA ALA A 37 7.07 -13.69 -3.10
C ALA A 37 5.61 -13.27 -3.28
N MET A 38 4.84 -13.98 -4.11
CA MET A 38 3.41 -13.71 -4.28
C MET A 38 2.61 -13.99 -3.00
N VAL A 39 2.88 -15.11 -2.33
CA VAL A 39 2.24 -15.45 -1.06
C VAL A 39 2.56 -14.38 -0.01
N ALA A 40 3.81 -13.91 0.05
CA ALA A 40 4.24 -12.87 0.97
C ALA A 40 3.48 -11.56 0.74
N VAL A 41 3.28 -11.12 -0.51
CA VAL A 41 2.52 -9.90 -0.84
C VAL A 41 1.07 -9.97 -0.34
N GLY A 42 0.45 -11.15 -0.35
CA GLY A 42 -0.92 -11.38 0.15
C GLY A 42 -1.04 -11.49 1.67
N HIS A 43 0.07 -11.57 2.41
CA HIS A 43 0.04 -11.86 3.85
C HIS A 43 -0.48 -10.67 4.68
N ARG A 44 -1.24 -10.96 5.75
CA ARG A 44 -1.78 -9.92 6.66
C ARG A 44 -0.70 -9.21 7.46
N ASP A 45 0.37 -9.93 7.81
CA ASP A 45 1.52 -9.38 8.52
C ASP A 45 2.30 -8.40 7.63
N ARG A 46 2.48 -7.17 8.11
CA ARG A 46 3.21 -6.11 7.41
C ARG A 46 4.68 -6.47 7.16
N ARG A 47 5.35 -7.18 8.07
CA ARG A 47 6.78 -7.55 7.92
C ARG A 47 6.95 -8.54 6.77
N ILE A 48 6.12 -9.58 6.75
CA ILE A 48 6.11 -10.61 5.69
C ILE A 48 5.76 -9.97 4.35
N ARG A 49 4.75 -9.10 4.32
CA ARG A 49 4.35 -8.38 3.11
C ARG A 49 5.43 -7.50 2.52
N GLN A 50 6.24 -6.86 3.37
CA GLN A 50 7.36 -6.03 2.92
C GLN A 50 8.49 -6.85 2.29
N ALA A 51 8.62 -8.14 2.62
CA ALA A 51 9.60 -9.03 2.02
C ALA A 51 9.21 -9.51 0.60
N GLY A 52 7.93 -9.41 0.20
CA GLY A 52 7.47 -9.92 -1.09
C GLY A 52 8.13 -9.23 -2.30
N ALA A 53 8.18 -7.90 -2.32
CA ALA A 53 8.81 -7.15 -3.41
C ALA A 53 10.31 -7.45 -3.60
N PRO A 54 11.17 -7.41 -2.56
CA PRO A 54 12.58 -7.75 -2.73
C PRO A 54 12.79 -9.23 -3.09
N LEU A 55 11.96 -10.14 -2.59
CA LEU A 55 12.05 -11.56 -2.92
C LEU A 55 11.71 -11.82 -4.39
N LEU A 56 10.69 -11.13 -4.92
CA LEU A 56 10.35 -11.20 -6.35
C LEU A 56 11.49 -10.64 -7.21
N LEU A 57 12.05 -9.49 -6.83
CA LEU A 57 13.18 -8.89 -7.53
C LEU A 57 14.39 -9.85 -7.55
N PHE A 58 14.70 -10.46 -6.41
CA PHE A 58 15.77 -11.45 -6.30
C PHE A 58 15.53 -12.65 -7.23
N SER A 59 14.30 -13.18 -7.26
CA SER A 59 13.92 -14.28 -8.16
C SER A 59 14.12 -13.93 -9.63
N ILE A 60 13.69 -12.74 -10.05
CA ILE A 60 13.82 -12.28 -11.43
C ILE A 60 15.30 -12.12 -11.79
N GLY A 61 16.08 -11.48 -10.91
CA GLY A 61 17.51 -11.32 -11.08
C GLY A 61 18.21 -12.68 -11.21
N LEU A 62 17.94 -13.61 -10.29
CA LEU A 62 18.53 -14.94 -10.30
C LEU A 62 18.27 -15.67 -11.63
N LEU A 63 17.01 -15.71 -12.08
CA LEU A 63 16.66 -16.35 -13.35
C LEU A 63 17.35 -15.67 -14.54
N HIS A 64 17.39 -14.34 -14.55
CA HIS A 64 17.97 -13.58 -15.65
C HIS A 64 19.48 -13.75 -15.75
N PHE A 65 20.21 -13.55 -14.64
CA PHE A 65 21.68 -13.67 -14.63
C PHE A 65 22.13 -15.12 -14.89
N CYS A 66 21.44 -16.11 -14.31
CA CYS A 66 21.76 -17.51 -14.59
C CYS A 66 21.40 -17.88 -16.04
N GLY A 67 20.30 -17.38 -16.59
CA GLY A 67 19.96 -17.58 -18.00
C GLY A 67 21.03 -17.00 -18.93
N MET A 68 21.47 -15.77 -18.67
CA MET A 68 22.56 -15.14 -19.43
C MET A 68 23.90 -15.88 -19.27
N ALA A 69 24.20 -16.39 -18.08
CA ALA A 69 25.41 -17.18 -17.83
C ALA A 69 25.36 -18.59 -18.44
N ALA A 70 24.16 -19.17 -18.59
CA ALA A 70 23.97 -20.48 -19.20
C ALA A 70 24.11 -20.46 -20.73
N MET A 71 23.88 -19.30 -21.35
CA MET A 71 23.95 -19.11 -22.79
C MET A 71 25.40 -18.86 -23.21
N SER A 72 25.93 -19.74 -24.06
CA SER A 72 27.20 -19.53 -24.73
C SER A 72 26.99 -19.38 -26.23
N LEU A 73 27.65 -18.38 -26.81
CA LEU A 73 27.63 -18.12 -28.24
C LEU A 73 29.00 -18.45 -28.82
N HIS A 74 29.08 -19.52 -29.60
CA HIS A 74 30.30 -19.86 -30.33
C HIS A 74 30.36 -19.09 -31.64
N TYR A 75 31.26 -18.11 -31.76
CA TYR A 75 31.43 -17.32 -32.97
C TYR A 75 32.13 -18.15 -34.06
N ASP A 76 31.46 -18.32 -35.21
CA ASP A 76 32.06 -18.93 -36.41
C ASP A 76 32.52 -17.82 -37.39
N PRO A 77 33.84 -17.64 -37.60
CA PRO A 77 34.37 -16.63 -38.52
C PRO A 77 34.13 -16.95 -40.01
N ALA A 78 33.85 -18.21 -40.37
CA ALA A 78 33.56 -18.62 -41.75
C ALA A 78 32.09 -18.40 -42.15
N ALA A 79 31.20 -18.22 -41.17
CA ALA A 79 29.79 -17.94 -41.40
C ALA A 79 29.61 -16.54 -42.02
N THR A 80 29.19 -16.50 -43.29
CA THR A 80 28.91 -15.25 -44.01
C THR A 80 27.52 -14.73 -43.62
N PHE A 81 27.42 -13.47 -43.19
CA PHE A 81 26.12 -12.88 -42.85
C PHE A 81 25.22 -12.78 -44.09
N PRO A 82 23.96 -13.20 -44.03
CA PRO A 82 22.95 -12.76 -44.97
C PRO A 82 22.71 -11.26 -44.80
N ALA A 83 22.49 -10.51 -45.89
CA ALA A 83 22.28 -9.06 -45.88
C ALA A 83 21.05 -8.57 -45.08
N TYR A 84 20.23 -9.48 -44.56
CA TYR A 84 19.05 -9.20 -43.73
C TYR A 84 19.31 -9.37 -42.21
N ALA A 85 20.53 -9.69 -41.80
CA ALA A 85 20.87 -9.76 -40.37
C ALA A 85 20.72 -8.38 -39.73
N VAL A 86 19.87 -8.28 -38.71
CA VAL A 86 19.57 -7.01 -38.04
C VAL A 86 20.84 -6.53 -37.33
N SER A 87 21.34 -5.36 -37.72
CA SER A 87 22.57 -4.81 -37.14
C SER A 87 22.34 -4.46 -35.65
N PRO A 88 23.34 -4.67 -34.77
CA PRO A 88 23.24 -4.28 -33.36
C PRO A 88 22.86 -2.81 -33.15
N GLN A 89 23.24 -1.95 -34.11
CA GLN A 89 22.91 -0.52 -34.10
C GLN A 89 21.40 -0.25 -34.29
N ALA A 90 20.67 -1.12 -34.98
CA ALA A 90 19.22 -1.00 -35.15
C ALA A 90 18.42 -1.50 -33.93
N ILE A 91 18.93 -2.51 -33.21
CA ILE A 91 18.25 -3.10 -32.03
C ILE A 91 18.41 -2.21 -30.79
N THR A 92 19.57 -1.56 -30.64
CA THR A 92 19.91 -0.74 -29.47
C THR A 92 18.84 0.32 -29.13
N PRO A 93 18.38 1.19 -30.05
CA PRO A 93 17.37 2.20 -29.73
C PRO A 93 16.00 1.59 -29.37
N VAL A 94 15.64 0.44 -29.94
CA VAL A 94 14.38 -0.26 -29.64
C VAL A 94 14.42 -0.79 -28.21
N VAL A 95 15.50 -1.48 -27.83
CA VAL A 95 15.68 -2.02 -26.48
C VAL A 95 15.74 -0.90 -25.44
N ALA A 96 16.44 0.20 -25.76
CA ALA A 96 16.47 1.38 -24.91
C ALA A 96 15.07 2.00 -24.72
N GLY A 97 14.30 2.13 -25.81
CA GLY A 97 12.93 2.66 -25.77
C GLY A 97 11.98 1.79 -24.96
N VAL A 98 12.02 0.47 -25.13
CA VAL A 98 11.22 -0.47 -24.33
C VAL A 98 11.60 -0.41 -22.85
N SER A 99 12.90 -0.36 -22.55
CA SER A 99 13.40 -0.25 -21.17
C SER A 99 12.92 1.04 -20.50
N LEU A 100 13.00 2.18 -21.21
CA LEU A 100 12.50 3.46 -20.73
C LEU A 100 10.98 3.41 -20.52
N GLY A 101 10.23 2.80 -21.44
CA GLY A 101 8.78 2.62 -21.32
C GLY A 101 8.39 1.82 -20.08
N LEU A 102 9.11 0.72 -19.79
CA LEU A 102 8.89 -0.09 -18.58
C LEU A 102 9.17 0.72 -17.30
N ILE A 103 10.22 1.54 -17.27
CA ILE A 103 10.53 2.42 -16.14
C ILE A 103 9.41 3.45 -15.94
N VAL A 104 8.94 4.10 -17.00
CA VAL A 104 7.82 5.05 -16.92
C VAL A 104 6.57 4.37 -16.38
N LEU A 105 6.24 3.18 -16.90
CA LEU A 105 5.07 2.42 -16.43
C LEU A 105 5.19 2.05 -14.94
N ALA A 106 6.38 1.66 -14.48
CA ALA A 106 6.64 1.36 -13.07
C ALA A 106 6.45 2.61 -12.18
N ILE A 107 6.96 3.77 -12.61
CA ILE A 107 6.78 5.05 -11.89
C ILE A 107 5.29 5.43 -11.81
N VAL A 108 4.57 5.30 -12.93
CA VAL A 108 3.13 5.59 -12.99
C VAL A 108 2.36 4.65 -12.06
N GLY A 109 2.63 3.35 -12.10
CA GLY A 109 2.02 2.36 -11.20
C GLY A 109 2.29 2.68 -9.73
N TRP A 110 3.52 3.06 -9.39
CA TRP A 110 3.87 3.46 -8.02
C TRP A 110 3.11 4.72 -7.55
N ARG A 111 2.96 5.72 -8.43
CA ARG A 111 2.17 6.92 -8.13
C ARG A 111 0.70 6.59 -7.89
N PHE A 112 0.11 5.69 -8.68
CA PHE A 112 -1.26 5.24 -8.47
C PHE A 112 -1.44 4.49 -7.15
N ASP A 113 -0.53 3.58 -6.81
CA ASP A 113 -0.54 2.87 -5.53
C ASP A 113 -0.45 3.84 -4.33
N LEU A 114 0.43 4.84 -4.41
CA LEU A 114 0.54 5.86 -3.38
C LEU A 114 -0.74 6.70 -3.26
N ALA A 115 -1.30 7.13 -4.40
CA ALA A 115 -2.55 7.90 -4.42
C ALA A 115 -3.74 7.09 -3.85
N ALA A 116 -3.83 5.80 -4.19
CA ALA A 116 -4.85 4.91 -3.64
C ALA A 116 -4.72 4.76 -2.12
N LYS A 117 -3.49 4.60 -1.61
CA LYS A 117 -3.22 4.54 -0.16
C LYS A 117 -3.59 5.85 0.55
N VAL A 118 -3.30 7.00 -0.06
CA VAL A 118 -3.68 8.31 0.50
C VAL A 118 -5.19 8.46 0.54
N ARG A 119 -5.89 8.11 -0.55
CA ARG A 119 -7.37 8.17 -0.62
C ARG A 119 -8.03 7.30 0.44
N LEU A 120 -7.58 6.05 0.59
CA LEU A 120 -8.09 5.15 1.64
C LEU A 120 -7.88 5.70 3.07
N ARG A 121 -6.78 6.42 3.31
CA ARG A 121 -6.55 7.07 4.61
C ARG A 121 -7.49 8.26 4.83
N GLN A 122 -7.76 9.05 3.79
CA GLN A 122 -8.69 10.17 3.85
C GLN A 122 -10.12 9.68 4.06
N ASP A 123 -10.55 8.65 3.35
CA ASP A 123 -11.89 8.07 3.52
C ASP A 123 -12.08 7.51 4.92
N ARG A 124 -11.08 6.81 5.47
CA ARG A 124 -11.10 6.36 6.87
C ARG A 124 -11.14 7.51 7.88
N ARG A 125 -10.50 8.64 7.60
CA ARG A 125 -10.58 9.83 8.46
C ARG A 125 -11.96 10.46 8.40
N ARG A 126 -12.53 10.64 7.21
CA ARG A 126 -13.89 11.18 7.04
C ARG A 126 -14.94 10.30 7.71
N LEU A 127 -14.84 8.97 7.59
CA LEU A 127 -15.74 8.05 8.29
C LEU A 127 -15.59 8.16 9.82
N ARG A 128 -14.37 8.36 10.32
CA ARG A 128 -14.15 8.63 11.75
C ARG A 128 -14.70 9.99 12.17
N GLU A 129 -14.52 11.03 11.38
CA GLU A 129 -15.08 12.36 11.66
C GLU A 129 -16.60 12.35 11.65
N LEU A 130 -17.23 11.65 10.69
CA LEU A 130 -18.68 11.45 10.66
C LEU A 130 -19.16 10.61 11.84
N ALA A 131 -18.43 9.55 12.21
CA ALA A 131 -18.72 8.78 13.41
C ALA A 131 -18.58 9.64 14.67
N ASP A 132 -17.52 10.43 14.81
CA ASP A 132 -17.30 11.33 15.95
C ASP A 132 -18.38 12.41 16.02
N VAL A 133 -18.80 12.99 14.89
CA VAL A 133 -19.91 13.97 14.83
C VAL A 133 -21.27 13.33 15.18
N ALA A 134 -21.45 12.05 14.85
CA ALA A 134 -22.67 11.29 15.18
C ALA A 134 -22.62 10.63 16.57
N LEU A 135 -21.44 10.49 17.18
CA LEU A 135 -21.23 10.02 18.52
C LEU A 135 -21.68 11.12 19.47
N GLU A 136 -22.68 10.80 20.27
CA GLU A 136 -23.14 11.57 21.42
C GLU A 136 -21.96 12.18 22.19
N GLY A 137 -22.15 13.38 22.75
CA GLY A 137 -21.12 14.03 23.55
C GLY A 137 -20.71 13.13 24.71
N LEU A 138 -19.44 12.69 24.73
CA LEU A 138 -18.94 11.77 25.74
C LEU A 138 -18.09 12.53 26.76
N LEU A 139 -18.56 12.50 28.00
CA LEU A 139 -17.94 13.14 29.15
C LEU A 139 -17.70 12.04 30.20
N ILE A 140 -16.45 11.87 30.64
CA ILE A 140 -16.11 10.98 31.75
C ILE A 140 -15.75 11.84 32.95
N CYS A 141 -16.45 11.59 34.05
CA CYS A 141 -16.36 12.39 35.26
C CYS A 141 -15.90 11.51 36.43
N SER A 142 -15.08 12.08 37.30
CA SER A 142 -14.75 11.49 38.60
C SER A 142 -15.38 12.38 39.66
N ASN A 143 -16.47 11.92 40.25
CA ASN A 143 -17.38 12.75 41.06
C ASN A 143 -17.89 13.95 40.22
N ASP A 144 -17.54 15.17 40.61
CA ASP A 144 -17.92 16.40 39.91
C ASP A 144 -16.84 16.91 38.94
N GLU A 145 -15.67 16.26 38.83
CA GLU A 145 -14.57 16.73 37.96
C GLU A 145 -14.53 15.98 36.63
N ILE A 146 -14.45 16.72 35.51
CA ILE A 146 -14.34 16.16 34.16
C ILE A 146 -12.92 15.64 33.93
N VAL A 147 -12.76 14.33 33.79
CA VAL A 147 -11.48 13.66 33.52
C VAL A 147 -11.21 13.57 32.03
N THR A 148 -12.26 13.39 31.22
CA THR A 148 -12.12 13.29 29.76
C THR A 148 -13.36 13.84 29.07
N ALA A 149 -13.15 14.61 28.00
CA ALA A 149 -14.20 15.12 27.14
C ALA A 149 -13.82 14.84 25.67
N ASN A 150 -14.77 14.38 24.87
CA ASN A 150 -14.56 14.26 23.43
C ASN A 150 -14.79 15.61 22.71
N ASN A 151 -14.29 15.74 21.48
CA ASN A 151 -14.46 16.96 20.69
C ASN A 151 -15.94 17.29 20.40
N SER A 152 -16.84 16.30 20.47
CA SER A 152 -18.27 16.48 20.22
C SER A 152 -18.97 17.22 21.35
N VAL A 153 -18.69 16.88 22.62
CA VAL A 153 -19.23 17.63 23.78
C VAL A 153 -18.58 19.02 23.89
N GLU A 154 -17.30 19.16 23.55
CA GLU A 154 -16.62 20.47 23.49
C GLU A 154 -17.25 21.40 22.45
N ARG A 155 -17.53 20.89 21.25
CA ARG A 155 -18.22 21.65 20.20
C ARG A 155 -19.65 22.00 20.59
N LEU A 156 -20.39 21.08 21.20
CA LEU A 156 -21.78 21.29 21.61
C LEU A 156 -21.88 22.32 22.74
N SER A 157 -20.95 22.28 23.69
CA SER A 157 -20.84 23.24 24.79
C SER A 157 -20.13 24.55 24.43
N GLN A 158 -19.61 24.67 23.20
CA GLN A 158 -18.86 25.84 22.71
C GLN A 158 -17.56 26.15 23.50
N TYR A 159 -17.02 25.16 24.20
CA TYR A 159 -15.72 25.27 24.86
C TYR A 159 -14.58 24.94 23.88
N ALA A 160 -13.41 25.55 24.08
CA ALA A 160 -12.22 25.26 23.28
C ALA A 160 -11.67 23.86 23.62
N SER A 161 -11.06 23.17 22.65
CA SER A 161 -10.57 21.81 22.92
C SER A 161 -9.54 21.76 24.05
N GLY A 162 -9.76 20.83 24.98
CA GLY A 162 -8.96 20.64 26.19
C GLY A 162 -9.32 21.55 27.36
N THR A 163 -10.28 22.49 27.23
CA THR A 163 -10.67 23.38 28.33
C THR A 163 -11.75 22.81 29.25
N LEU A 164 -12.47 21.76 28.82
CA LEU A 164 -13.44 21.08 29.67
C LEU A 164 -12.78 20.16 30.71
N VAL A 165 -11.59 19.62 30.41
CA VAL A 165 -10.88 18.71 31.33
C VAL A 165 -10.40 19.47 32.57
N GLY A 166 -10.71 18.95 33.76
CA GLY A 166 -10.44 19.58 35.05
C GLY A 166 -11.48 20.61 35.49
N SER A 167 -12.54 20.82 34.71
CA SER A 167 -13.67 21.66 35.11
C SER A 167 -14.79 20.85 35.77
N SER A 168 -15.66 21.53 36.52
CA SER A 168 -16.79 20.90 37.22
C SER A 168 -17.92 20.58 36.25
N VAL A 169 -18.47 19.37 36.33
CA VAL A 169 -19.65 18.93 35.55
C VAL A 169 -20.87 19.76 35.90
N SER A 170 -21.06 20.09 37.18
CA SER A 170 -22.15 20.94 37.66
C SER A 170 -22.15 22.34 37.02
N ARG A 171 -20.99 22.81 36.54
CA ARG A 171 -20.89 24.06 35.78
C ARG A 171 -21.43 23.92 34.36
N LEU A 172 -21.24 22.76 33.76
CA LEU A 172 -21.69 22.44 32.40
C LEU A 172 -23.17 22.05 32.38
N LEU A 173 -23.63 21.32 33.39
CA LEU A 173 -24.98 20.75 33.54
C LEU A 173 -25.54 21.11 34.92
N PRO A 174 -26.05 22.34 35.12
CA PRO A 174 -26.59 22.77 36.40
C PRO A 174 -27.82 21.95 36.77
N GLY A 175 -27.86 21.43 37.99
CA GLY A 175 -28.97 20.61 38.48
C GLY A 175 -28.85 19.13 38.17
N LEU A 176 -27.77 18.70 37.49
CA LEU A 176 -27.42 17.30 37.36
C LEU A 176 -26.49 16.90 38.50
N ASP A 177 -27.00 16.11 39.45
CA ASP A 177 -26.16 15.50 40.47
C ASP A 177 -25.65 14.15 39.98
N VAL A 178 -24.40 14.15 39.49
CA VAL A 178 -23.71 12.98 38.95
C VAL A 178 -23.62 11.84 39.98
N ALA A 179 -23.58 12.16 41.28
CA ALA A 179 -23.47 11.18 42.35
C ALA A 179 -24.80 10.48 42.67
N SER A 180 -25.94 11.08 42.32
CA SER A 180 -27.28 10.50 42.56
C SER A 180 -27.95 9.95 41.30
N LEU A 181 -27.29 10.02 40.15
CA LEU A 181 -27.73 9.37 38.91
C LEU A 181 -27.53 7.85 38.99
N PRO A 182 -28.60 7.05 38.83
CA PRO A 182 -28.48 5.60 38.76
C PRO A 182 -27.70 5.16 37.53
N GLU A 183 -26.91 4.09 37.64
CA GLU A 183 -26.23 3.51 36.48
C GLU A 183 -27.26 3.09 35.41
N ARG A 184 -27.09 3.60 34.18
CA ARG A 184 -27.91 3.32 32.98
C ARG A 184 -29.30 3.99 32.90
N GLU A 185 -29.52 5.11 33.59
CA GLU A 185 -30.75 5.90 33.42
C GLU A 185 -30.47 7.17 32.61
N GLU A 186 -31.28 7.41 31.58
CA GLU A 186 -31.20 8.64 30.76
C GLU A 186 -32.07 9.75 31.38
N ARG A 187 -31.51 10.95 31.50
CA ARG A 187 -32.22 12.11 32.04
C ARG A 187 -32.10 13.32 31.13
N GLU A 188 -33.20 14.05 30.95
CA GLU A 188 -33.17 15.35 30.27
C GLU A 188 -32.55 16.39 31.21
N SER A 189 -31.60 17.16 30.68
CA SER A 189 -30.88 18.21 31.39
C SER A 189 -30.63 19.40 30.47
N GLU A 190 -30.26 20.53 31.04
CA GLU A 190 -29.89 21.73 30.31
C GLU A 190 -28.37 21.93 30.39
N LEU A 191 -27.70 21.87 29.25
CA LEU A 191 -26.28 22.18 29.15
C LEU A 191 -26.09 23.68 28.99
N ILE A 192 -25.25 24.29 29.83
CA ILE A 192 -24.83 25.68 29.69
C ILE A 192 -23.57 25.74 28.82
N THR A 193 -23.65 26.48 27.72
CA THR A 193 -22.49 26.72 26.84
C THR A 193 -21.54 27.77 27.42
N ALA A 194 -20.32 27.86 26.89
CA ALA A 194 -19.37 28.92 27.26
C ALA A 194 -19.92 30.34 27.03
N ALA A 195 -20.88 30.51 26.11
CA ALA A 195 -21.56 31.76 25.83
C ALA A 195 -22.73 32.07 26.80
N GLY A 196 -23.03 31.15 27.74
CA GLY A 196 -24.13 31.29 28.70
C GLY A 196 -25.51 30.93 28.14
N THR A 197 -25.59 30.32 26.95
CA THR A 197 -26.85 29.82 26.39
C THR A 197 -27.13 28.41 26.89
N THR A 198 -28.41 28.09 27.13
CA THR A 198 -28.84 26.73 27.50
C THR A 198 -29.20 25.93 26.25
N VAL A 199 -28.72 24.69 26.21
CA VAL A 199 -29.02 23.71 25.15
C VAL A 199 -29.63 22.48 25.81
N PRO A 200 -30.83 22.03 25.43
CA PRO A 200 -31.43 20.82 25.98
C PRO A 200 -30.61 19.60 25.53
N VAL A 201 -30.22 18.76 26.48
CA VAL A 201 -29.45 17.53 26.24
C VAL A 201 -30.05 16.37 27.01
N ARG A 202 -29.76 15.16 26.57
CA ARG A 202 -30.07 13.93 27.29
C ARG A 202 -28.75 13.29 27.69
N VAL A 203 -28.63 12.97 28.98
CA VAL A 203 -27.42 12.46 29.64
C VAL A 203 -27.69 11.13 30.30
#